data_AF-A0A2V7RDW6-F1
#
_entry.id   AF-A0A2V7RDW6-F1
#
_cell.length_a   1.000
_cell.length_b   1.000
_cell.length_c   1.000
_cell.angle_alpha   90.00
_cell.angle_beta   90.00
_cell.angle_gamma   90.00
#
_symmetry.space_group_name_H-M   'P 1'
#
loop_
_entity.id
_entity.type
_entity.pdbx_description
1 polymer ?
#
loop_
_entity_poly.entity_id
_entity_poly.type
_entity_poly.pdbx_seq_one_letter_code
_entity_poly.pdbx_strand_id
1 'polypeptide(L)'
;GESVLLALLFGFLVGGVTSGVLGGLQILARPAGGDLDRWTRLMLSLGAGIYEELLFRVLLVGALAAAARALLGWRPVPAGAAATLLGAVIFSAFHYIGPYGDRLQLYSFVFRMVAGLFFSALYLTRGFGITAWTHALYDVSLVLFLAA
;
A
#
# COMPACT_ATOMS: atom_id res chain seq x y z
N GLY A 1 3.03 10.63 -17.03
CA GLY A 1 2.73 11.96 -16.46
C GLY A 1 2.00 11.83 -15.15
N GLU A 2 0.73 11.42 -15.19
CA GLU A 2 -0.16 11.35 -14.02
C GLU A 2 0.36 10.45 -12.88
N SER A 3 0.70 9.18 -13.14
CA SER A 3 1.19 8.25 -12.10
C SER A 3 2.47 8.71 -11.42
N VAL A 4 3.33 9.46 -12.12
CA VAL A 4 4.56 10.04 -11.53
C VAL A 4 4.20 11.12 -10.52
N LEU A 5 3.28 12.03 -10.88
CA LEU A 5 2.81 13.08 -9.97
C LEU A 5 2.11 12.48 -8.74
N LEU A 6 1.27 11.46 -8.96
CA LEU A 6 0.60 10.75 -7.89
C LEU A 6 1.58 10.00 -6.97
N ALA A 7 2.68 9.46 -7.51
CA ALA A 7 3.69 8.77 -6.71
C ALA A 7 4.43 9.75 -5.77
N LEU A 8 4.75 10.95 -6.26
CA LEU A 8 5.34 12.01 -5.44
C LEU A 8 4.35 12.49 -4.36
N LEU A 9 3.08 12.68 -4.73
CA LEU A 9 2.03 13.06 -3.78
C LEU A 9 1.78 11.98 -2.73
N PHE A 10 1.79 10.71 -3.13
CA PHE A 10 1.61 9.57 -2.24
C PHE A 10 2.62 9.61 -1.08
N GLY A 11 3.92 9.75 -1.37
CA GLY A 11 4.95 9.77 -0.35
C GLY A 11 4.74 10.88 0.69
N PHE A 12 4.43 12.09 0.23
CA PHE A 12 4.18 13.24 1.10
C PHE A 12 2.89 13.07 1.93
N LEU A 13 1.79 12.70 1.28
CA LEU A 13 0.48 12.60 1.93
C LEU A 13 0.44 11.44 2.93
N VAL A 14 0.89 10.25 2.53
CA VAL A 14 0.85 9.06 3.40
C VAL A 14 1.83 9.21 4.56
N GLY A 15 3.04 9.72 4.30
CA GLY A 15 4.01 10.00 5.35
C GLY A 15 3.53 11.07 6.34
N GLY A 16 2.94 12.16 5.83
CA GLY A 16 2.37 13.24 6.63
C GLY A 16 1.19 12.79 7.50
N VAL A 17 0.23 12.07 6.91
CA VAL A 17 -0.92 11.50 7.64
C VAL A 17 -0.45 10.52 8.71
N THR A 18 0.47 9.62 8.37
CA THR A 18 1.02 8.64 9.34
C THR A 18 1.69 9.34 10.51
N SER A 19 2.54 10.34 10.24
CA SER A 19 3.24 11.10 11.28
C SER A 19 2.29 11.91 12.16
N GLY A 20 1.24 12.48 11.56
CA GLY A 20 0.18 13.20 12.28
C GLY A 20 -0.62 12.28 13.21
N VAL A 21 -1.00 11.09 12.74
CA VAL A 21 -1.73 10.08 13.55
C VAL A 21 -0.88 9.59 14.73
N LEU A 22 0.44 9.46 14.55
CA LEU A 22 1.35 8.94 15.56
C LEU A 22 2.00 10.02 16.44
N GLY A 23 1.60 11.29 16.30
CA GLY A 23 2.09 12.39 17.14
C GLY A 23 3.58 12.70 16.97
N GLY A 24 4.15 12.50 15.78
CA GLY A 24 5.55 12.82 15.49
C GLY A 24 6.58 11.85 16.11
N LEU A 25 6.16 10.69 16.61
CA LEU A 25 7.05 9.61 17.03
C LEU A 25 7.73 8.97 15.81
N GLN A 26 8.78 9.62 15.32
CA GLN A 26 9.73 9.01 14.40
C GLN A 26 10.89 8.40 15.20
N ILE A 27 10.72 7.15 15.63
CA ILE A 27 11.90 6.30 15.74
C ILE A 27 12.27 5.97 14.30
N LEU A 28 13.40 6.52 13.85
CA LEU A 28 14.02 6.24 12.56
C LEU A 28 13.86 4.75 12.21
N ALA A 29 12.85 4.43 11.41
CA ALA A 29 12.63 3.08 10.93
C ALA A 29 13.76 2.83 9.94
N ARG A 30 14.84 2.23 10.43
CA ARG A 30 15.91 1.74 9.55
C ARG A 30 15.23 0.79 8.56
N PRO A 31 15.36 1.01 7.25
CA PRO A 31 14.88 0.05 6.28
C PRO A 31 15.40 -1.33 6.67
N ALA A 32 14.53 -2.33 6.71
CA ALA A 32 14.96 -3.73 6.81
C ALA A 32 15.66 -4.08 5.50
N GLY A 33 16.89 -3.59 5.35
CA GLY A 33 17.72 -3.83 4.19
C GLY A 33 18.41 -5.16 4.36
N GLY A 34 17.86 -6.21 3.75
CA GLY A 34 18.68 -7.33 3.32
C GLY A 34 19.70 -6.87 2.27
N ASP A 35 20.79 -7.61 2.12
CA ASP A 35 21.84 -7.40 1.12
C ASP A 35 21.36 -7.74 -0.31
N LEU A 36 20.20 -7.21 -0.72
CA LEU A 36 19.70 -7.31 -2.08
C LEU A 36 20.36 -6.26 -2.96
N ASP A 37 20.85 -6.70 -4.12
CA ASP A 37 21.43 -5.82 -5.13
C ASP A 37 20.38 -4.84 -5.69
N ARG A 38 20.86 -3.74 -6.27
CA ARG A 38 20.01 -2.65 -6.77
C ARG A 38 19.05 -3.09 -7.87
N TRP A 39 19.43 -4.05 -8.72
CA TRP A 39 18.59 -4.53 -9.82
C TRP A 39 17.47 -5.42 -9.31
N THR A 40 17.75 -6.28 -8.33
CA THR A 40 16.71 -7.04 -7.63
C THR A 40 15.72 -6.12 -6.95
N ARG A 41 16.18 -5.06 -6.27
CA ARG A 41 15.29 -4.05 -5.66
C ARG A 41 14.42 -3.37 -6.71
N LEU A 42 14.98 -2.99 -7.85
CA LEU A 42 14.22 -2.39 -8.95
C LEU A 42 13.15 -3.35 -9.51
N MET A 43 13.50 -4.62 -9.73
CA MET A 43 12.56 -5.65 -10.16
C MET A 43 11.42 -5.82 -9.15
N LEU A 44 11.74 -5.88 -7.85
CA LEU A 44 10.75 -5.98 -6.79
C LEU A 44 9.84 -4.75 -6.73
N SER A 45 10.38 -3.53 -6.86
CA SER A 45 9.57 -2.30 -6.91
C SER A 45 8.57 -2.29 -8.06
N LEU A 46 9.00 -2.72 -9.26
CA LEU A 46 8.11 -2.83 -10.41
C LEU A 46 7.04 -3.92 -10.21
N GLY A 47 7.45 -5.06 -9.67
CA GLY A 47 6.57 -6.18 -9.38
C GLY A 47 5.54 -5.86 -8.31
N ALA A 48 5.95 -5.22 -7.21
CA ALA A 48 5.10 -4.87 -6.08
C ALA A 48 3.87 -4.06 -6.54
N GLY A 49 4.08 -2.99 -7.31
CA GLY A 49 2.97 -2.20 -7.82
C GLY A 49 1.95 -2.99 -8.64
N ILE A 50 2.39 -3.95 -9.48
CA ILE A 50 1.47 -4.76 -10.29
C ILE A 50 0.80 -5.85 -9.43
N TYR A 51 1.59 -6.66 -8.74
CA TYR A 51 1.10 -7.85 -8.04
C TYR A 51 0.31 -7.49 -6.78
N GLU A 52 0.77 -6.52 -6.01
CA GLU A 52 0.08 -6.13 -4.78
C GLU A 52 -1.24 -5.44 -5.09
N GLU A 53 -1.28 -4.51 -6.04
CA GLU A 53 -2.53 -3.83 -6.37
C GLU A 53 -3.55 -4.79 -7.01
N LEU A 54 -3.09 -5.78 -7.78
CA LEU A 54 -3.97 -6.82 -8.30
C LEU A 54 -4.55 -7.66 -7.14
N LEU A 55 -3.67 -8.17 -6.27
CA LEU A 55 -4.07 -9.05 -5.18
C LEU A 55 -4.95 -8.34 -4.15
N PHE A 56 -4.53 -7.19 -3.66
CA PHE A 56 -5.19 -6.54 -2.54
C PHE A 56 -6.38 -5.70 -2.96
N ARG A 57 -6.36 -5.03 -4.12
CA ARG A 57 -7.43 -4.07 -4.49
C ARG A 57 -8.44 -4.72 -5.40
N VAL A 58 -7.98 -5.42 -6.44
CA VAL A 58 -8.91 -6.08 -7.36
C VAL A 58 -9.49 -7.34 -6.73
N LEU A 59 -8.64 -8.24 -6.25
CA LEU A 59 -9.10 -9.55 -5.75
C LEU A 59 -9.62 -9.48 -4.32
N LEU A 60 -8.82 -9.05 -3.35
CA LEU A 60 -9.22 -9.08 -1.93
C LEU A 60 -10.36 -8.10 -1.63
N VAL A 61 -10.18 -6.80 -1.90
CA VAL A 61 -11.24 -5.81 -1.64
C VAL A 61 -12.50 -6.12 -2.45
N GLY A 62 -12.35 -6.54 -3.71
CA GLY A 62 -13.46 -6.99 -4.54
C GLY A 62 -14.21 -8.18 -3.94
N ALA A 63 -13.49 -9.22 -3.49
CA ALA A 63 -14.07 -10.38 -2.85
C ALA A 63 -14.75 -10.05 -1.52
N LEU A 64 -14.13 -9.23 -0.67
CA LEU A 64 -14.71 -8.77 0.60
C LEU A 64 -16.00 -7.99 0.38
N ALA A 65 -16.01 -7.06 -0.57
CA ALA A 65 -17.21 -6.29 -0.90
C ALA A 65 -18.31 -7.19 -1.48
N ALA A 66 -17.96 -8.13 -2.36
CA ALA A 66 -18.90 -9.10 -2.92
C ALA A 66 -19.49 -10.01 -1.83
N ALA A 67 -18.66 -10.51 -0.91
CA ALA A 67 -19.10 -11.35 0.21
C ALA A 67 -20.02 -10.58 1.16
N ALA A 68 -19.68 -9.34 1.53
CA ALA A 68 -20.55 -8.52 2.39
C ALA A 68 -21.93 -8.29 1.75
N ARG A 69 -21.99 -8.12 0.42
CA ARG A 69 -23.26 -7.97 -0.30
C ARG A 69 -24.03 -9.28 -0.40
N ALA A 70 -23.36 -10.38 -0.75
CA ALA A 70 -23.99 -11.66 -1.01
C ALA A 70 -24.42 -12.39 0.27
N LEU A 71 -23.59 -12.34 1.32
CA LEU A 71 -23.80 -13.09 2.56
C LEU A 71 -24.52 -12.28 3.63
N LEU A 72 -24.28 -10.97 3.69
CA LEU A 72 -24.82 -10.10 4.75
C LEU A 72 -25.90 -9.13 4.22
N GLY A 73 -26.15 -9.09 2.91
CA GLY A 73 -27.16 -8.21 2.31
C GLY A 73 -26.82 -6.72 2.37
N TRP A 74 -25.55 -6.36 2.55
CA TRP A 74 -25.17 -4.96 2.70
C TRP A 74 -25.36 -4.15 1.41
N ARG A 75 -25.66 -2.86 1.57
CA ARG A 75 -25.71 -1.92 0.45
C ARG A 75 -24.29 -1.72 -0.13
N PRO A 76 -24.15 -1.34 -1.42
CA PRO A 76 -22.84 -1.26 -2.07
C PRO A 76 -21.82 -0.34 -1.37
N VAL A 77 -22.26 0.84 -0.92
CA VAL A 77 -21.37 1.83 -0.29
C VAL A 77 -20.78 1.32 1.04
N PRO A 78 -21.58 0.89 2.05
CA PRO A 78 -21.01 0.38 3.30
C PRO A 78 -20.21 -0.92 3.09
N ALA A 79 -20.60 -1.78 2.15
CA ALA A 79 -19.80 -2.96 1.78
C ALA A 79 -18.42 -2.59 1.24
N GLY A 80 -18.35 -1.62 0.31
CA GLY A 80 -17.08 -1.13 -0.23
C GLY A 80 -16.21 -0.42 0.81
N ALA A 81 -16.82 0.39 1.69
CA ALA A 81 -16.10 1.09 2.75
C ALA A 81 -15.48 0.10 3.75
N ALA A 82 -16.26 -0.88 4.23
CA ALA A 82 -15.75 -1.90 5.14
C ALA A 82 -14.70 -2.81 4.48
N ALA A 83 -14.92 -3.21 3.22
CA ALA A 83 -13.94 -3.99 2.47
C ALA A 83 -12.62 -3.23 2.28
N THR A 84 -12.68 -1.92 2.03
CA THR A 84 -11.49 -1.07 1.90
C THR A 84 -10.74 -0.96 3.22
N LEU A 85 -11.43 -0.70 4.33
CA LEU A 85 -10.82 -0.62 5.66
C LEU A 85 -10.18 -1.94 6.06
N LEU A 86 -10.91 -3.05 5.93
CA LEU A 86 -10.42 -4.38 6.26
C LEU A 86 -9.29 -4.81 5.32
N GLY A 87 -9.41 -4.54 4.02
CA GLY A 87 -8.38 -4.81 3.03
C GLY A 87 -7.08 -4.07 3.32
N ALA A 88 -7.15 -2.81 3.76
CA ALA A 88 -5.97 -2.03 4.17
C ALA A 88 -5.29 -2.58 5.43
N VAL A 89 -6.07 -3.05 6.42
CA VAL A 89 -5.54 -3.72 7.62
C VAL A 89 -4.86 -5.03 7.25
N ILE A 90 -5.50 -5.85 6.40
CA ILE A 90 -4.94 -7.12 5.91
C ILE A 90 -3.64 -6.87 5.12
N PHE A 91 -3.66 -5.92 4.19
CA PHE A 91 -2.48 -5.51 3.43
C PHE A 91 -1.30 -5.15 4.34
N SER A 92 -1.55 -4.34 5.37
CA SER A 92 -0.52 -3.99 6.34
C SER A 92 -0.02 -5.22 7.10
N ALA A 93 -0.93 -6.04 7.62
CA ALA A 93 -0.58 -7.26 8.37
C ALA A 93 0.27 -8.25 7.55
N PHE A 94 -0.01 -8.41 6.26
CA PHE A 94 0.72 -9.33 5.37
C PHE A 94 2.21 -9.00 5.24
N HIS A 95 2.61 -7.75 5.47
CA HIS A 95 4.02 -7.36 5.42
C HIS A 95 4.85 -7.89 6.60
N TYR A 96 4.21 -8.47 7.62
CA TYR A 96 4.88 -8.98 8.82
C TYR A 96 4.86 -10.51 8.91
N ILE A 97 4.40 -11.19 7.85
CA ILE A 97 4.20 -12.64 7.83
C ILE A 97 5.15 -13.30 6.83
N GLY A 98 5.68 -14.47 7.19
CA GLY A 98 6.49 -15.30 6.32
C GLY A 98 8.00 -15.01 6.39
N PRO A 99 8.82 -15.75 5.63
CA PRO A 99 10.29 -15.69 5.73
C PRO A 99 10.91 -14.32 5.40
N TYR A 100 10.19 -13.49 4.64
CA TYR A 100 10.62 -12.14 4.23
C TYR A 100 9.81 -11.03 4.91
N GLY A 101 9.04 -11.36 5.95
CA GLY A 101 8.25 -10.38 6.69
C GLY A 101 9.12 -9.40 7.50
N ASP A 102 8.68 -8.15 7.55
CA ASP A 102 9.30 -7.11 8.35
C ASP A 102 9.15 -7.39 9.85
N ARG A 103 9.99 -6.76 10.68
CA ARG A 103 9.73 -6.67 12.13
C ARG A 103 8.55 -5.73 12.35
N LEU A 104 7.57 -6.16 13.15
CA LEU A 104 6.42 -5.34 13.48
C LEU A 104 6.85 -4.05 14.18
N GLN A 105 6.62 -2.92 13.52
CA GLN A 105 6.79 -1.58 14.07
C GLN A 105 5.50 -0.80 13.83
N LEU A 106 5.05 -0.08 14.85
CA LEU A 106 3.79 0.66 14.77
C LEU A 106 3.79 1.66 13.61
N TYR A 107 4.90 2.36 13.39
CA TYR A 107 5.02 3.32 12.29
C TYR A 107 4.84 2.65 10.93
N SER A 108 5.57 1.57 10.64
CA SER A 108 5.46 0.89 9.34
C SER A 108 4.08 0.28 9.13
N PHE A 109 3.42 -0.17 10.22
CA PHE A 109 2.09 -0.78 10.16
C PHE A 109 1.04 0.27 9.80
N VAL A 110 1.07 1.42 10.48
CA VAL A 110 0.14 2.53 10.20
C VAL A 110 0.43 3.12 8.83
N PHE A 111 1.70 3.28 8.45
CA PHE A 111 2.08 3.73 7.10
C PHE A 111 1.47 2.84 6.01
N ARG A 112 1.63 1.51 6.12
CA ARG A 112 1.08 0.55 5.15
C ARG A 112 -0.44 0.54 5.15
N MET A 113 -1.07 0.68 6.32
CA MET A 113 -2.52 0.77 6.41
C MET A 113 -3.04 2.03 5.69
N VAL A 114 -2.43 3.20 5.95
CA VAL A 114 -2.81 4.47 5.29
C VAL A 114 -2.52 4.41 3.79
N ALA A 115 -1.37 3.84 3.39
CA ALA A 115 -1.06 3.59 1.99
C ALA A 115 -2.12 2.72 1.32
N GLY A 116 -2.59 1.69 2.03
CA GLY A 116 -3.61 0.81 1.49
C GLY A 116 -4.96 1.48 1.29
N LEU A 117 -5.34 2.41 2.17
CA LEU A 117 -6.52 3.25 1.98
C LEU A 117 -6.35 4.21 0.80
N PHE A 118 -5.17 4.83 0.67
CA PHE A 118 -4.86 5.71 -0.45
C PHE A 118 -4.98 4.97 -1.79
N PHE A 119 -4.34 3.80 -1.92
CA PHE A 119 -4.38 3.05 -3.18
C PHE A 119 -5.76 2.47 -3.47
N SER A 120 -6.56 2.12 -2.47
CA SER A 120 -7.97 1.79 -2.68
C SER A 120 -8.79 2.98 -3.21
N ALA A 121 -8.58 4.19 -2.67
CA ALA A 121 -9.24 5.39 -3.19
C ALA A 121 -8.78 5.72 -4.62
N LEU A 122 -7.48 5.56 -4.90
CA LEU A 122 -6.93 5.77 -6.23
C LEU A 122 -7.48 4.75 -7.24
N TYR A 123 -7.58 3.49 -6.85
CA TYR A 123 -8.18 2.43 -7.66
C TYR A 123 -9.63 2.75 -8.02
N LEU A 124 -10.44 3.20 -7.06
CA LEU A 124 -11.84 3.54 -7.29
C LEU A 124 -12.03 4.75 -8.21
N THR A 125 -11.08 5.68 -8.24
CA THR A 125 -11.20 6.94 -8.99
C THR A 125 -10.48 6.91 -10.34
N ARG A 126 -9.42 6.11 -10.48
CA ARG A 126 -8.52 6.08 -11.65
C ARG A 126 -8.30 4.69 -12.25
N GLY A 127 -8.74 3.64 -11.58
CA GLY A 127 -8.61 2.26 -12.04
C GLY A 127 -7.24 1.63 -11.75
N PHE A 128 -7.11 0.37 -12.15
CA PHE A 128 -5.97 -0.49 -11.82
C PHE A 128 -4.63 0.02 -12.38
N GLY A 129 -4.57 0.37 -13.67
CA GLY A 129 -3.31 0.73 -14.32
C GLY A 129 -2.61 1.94 -13.69
N ILE A 130 -3.37 3.02 -13.42
CA ILE A 130 -2.82 4.21 -12.76
C ILE A 130 -2.37 3.89 -11.33
N THR A 131 -3.14 3.08 -10.61
CA THR A 131 -2.84 2.68 -9.22
C THR A 131 -1.55 1.85 -9.15
N ALA A 132 -1.45 0.82 -9.98
CA ALA A 132 -0.28 -0.06 -10.04
C ALA A 132 1.00 0.71 -10.43
N TRP A 133 0.92 1.58 -11.44
CA TRP A 133 2.07 2.41 -11.83
C TRP A 133 2.43 3.46 -10.78
N THR A 134 1.45 4.02 -10.07
CA THR A 134 1.72 4.97 -8.98
C THR A 134 2.51 4.30 -7.86
N HIS A 135 2.10 3.09 -7.46
CA HIS A 135 2.81 2.30 -6.46
C HIS A 135 4.22 1.93 -6.94
N ALA A 136 4.33 1.32 -8.12
CA ALA A 136 5.63 0.93 -8.66
C ALA A 136 6.61 2.12 -8.78
N LEU A 137 6.14 3.27 -9.27
CA LEU A 137 6.98 4.45 -9.45
C LEU A 137 7.39 5.09 -8.12
N TYR A 138 6.54 5.01 -7.09
CA TYR A 138 6.93 5.42 -5.74
C TYR A 138 8.09 4.56 -5.24
N ASP A 139 7.97 3.24 -5.30
CA ASP A 139 9.01 2.32 -4.83
C ASP A 139 10.32 2.48 -5.62
N VAL A 140 10.23 2.60 -6.94
CA VAL A 140 11.39 2.87 -7.81
C VAL A 140 12.08 4.17 -7.39
N SER A 141 11.31 5.23 -7.07
CA SER A 141 11.90 6.50 -6.63
C SER A 141 12.69 6.35 -5.33
N LEU A 142 12.24 5.51 -4.39
CA LEU A 142 12.98 5.22 -3.16
C LEU A 142 14.31 4.52 -3.48
N VAL A 143 14.28 3.53 -4.37
CA VAL A 143 15.48 2.78 -4.78
C VAL A 143 16.51 3.67 -5.48
N LEU A 144 16.05 4.60 -6.32
CA LEU A 144 16.93 5.47 -7.10
C LEU A 144 17.49 6.65 -6.31
N PHE A 145 16.70 7.25 -5.41
CA PHE A 145 17.04 8.53 -4.78
C PHE A 145 17.35 8.45 -3.29
N LEU A 146 16.91 7.40 -2.59
CA LEU A 146 17.00 7.31 -1.13
C LEU A 146 17.79 6.09 -0.63
N ALA A 147 18.08 5.11 -1.48
CA ALA A 147 18.82 3.89 -1.13
C ALA A 147 20.34 3.95 -1.48
N ALA A 148 20.97 5.12 -1.34
CA ALA A 148 22.42 5.31 -1.51
C ALA A 148 23.21 4.93 -0.25
#